data_AF-A0A4U0VYJ0-F1
#
_entry.id   AF-A0A4U0VYJ0-F1
#
_cell.length_a   1.000
_cell.length_b   1.000
_cell.length_c   1.000
_cell.angle_alpha   90.00
_cell.angle_beta   90.00
_cell.angle_gamma   90.00
#
_symmetry.space_group_name_H-M   'P 1'
#
loop_
_entity.id
_entity.type
_entity.pdbx_description
1 polymer ?
#
loop_
_entity_poly.entity_id
_entity_poly.type
_entity_poly.pdbx_seq_one_letter_code
_entity_poly.pdbx_strand_id
1 'polypeptide(L)'
;MPVLDAYNYSLLSVPAVWLLGIGTHWSAIYLSTVSREIPKFDNVSPRQYVAEIAKLAKTSKDARQLCRTEAAQQNIFENIGLYAAAIVAGNVARLGTSHMNKIALGYLVSRFLYVVLYIRTDTIKATPLRSVAYLTSVILSLGTFIRAGLAFNRALY
;
A
#
# COMPACT_ATOMS: atom_id res chain seq x y z
N MET A 1 -18.19 14.34 10.26
CA MET A 1 -18.86 13.94 9.00
C MET A 1 -19.80 12.81 9.38
N PRO A 2 -21.12 13.04 9.37
CA PRO A 2 -22.09 12.11 9.99
C PRO A 2 -21.96 10.66 9.50
N VAL A 3 -21.53 10.46 8.26
CA VAL A 3 -21.34 9.13 7.63
C VAL A 3 -20.21 8.31 8.26
N LEU A 4 -19.12 8.96 8.70
CA LEU A 4 -17.96 8.28 9.32
C LEU A 4 -18.20 7.92 10.79
N ASP A 5 -19.28 8.42 11.38
CA ASP A 5 -19.59 8.25 12.80
C ASP A 5 -20.64 7.15 13.03
N ALA A 6 -21.49 6.86 12.03
CA ALA A 6 -22.59 5.90 12.13
C ALA A 6 -22.19 4.42 11.93
N TYR A 7 -21.21 4.14 11.05
CA TYR A 7 -20.80 2.77 10.71
C TYR A 7 -19.28 2.64 10.69
N ASN A 8 -18.79 1.47 11.11
CA ASN A 8 -17.37 1.18 11.13
C ASN A 8 -16.93 0.47 9.85
N TYR A 9 -16.29 1.23 8.96
CA TYR A 9 -15.78 0.76 7.67
C TYR A 9 -14.31 0.34 7.74
N SER A 10 -13.67 0.45 8.91
CA SER A 10 -12.24 0.24 9.05
C SER A 10 -11.81 -1.16 8.63
N LEU A 11 -12.60 -2.21 8.90
CA LEU A 11 -12.29 -3.57 8.45
C LEU A 11 -12.37 -3.73 6.93
N LEU A 12 -13.27 -3.02 6.25
CA LEU A 12 -13.39 -3.06 4.78
C LEU A 12 -12.21 -2.39 4.07
N SER A 13 -11.45 -1.56 4.78
CA SER A 13 -10.24 -0.98 4.20
C SER A 13 -9.12 -2.00 3.97
N VAL A 14 -9.10 -3.13 4.71
CA VAL A 14 -8.08 -4.17 4.54
C VAL A 14 -8.20 -4.82 3.15
N PRO A 15 -9.36 -5.36 2.71
CA PRO A 15 -9.51 -5.84 1.35
C PRO A 15 -9.35 -4.71 0.31
N ALA A 16 -9.72 -3.47 0.62
CA ALA A 16 -9.48 -2.35 -0.29
C ALA A 16 -7.98 -2.08 -0.53
N VAL A 17 -7.14 -2.16 0.51
CA VAL A 17 -5.66 -2.07 0.39
C VAL A 17 -5.11 -3.25 -0.39
N TRP A 18 -5.64 -4.46 -0.17
CA TRP A 18 -5.25 -5.63 -0.95
C TRP A 18 -5.57 -5.44 -2.45
N LEU A 19 -6.77 -4.92 -2.76
CA LEU A 19 -7.19 -4.58 -4.12
C LEU A 19 -6.29 -3.52 -4.76
N LEU A 20 -5.83 -2.52 -3.99
CA LEU A 20 -4.84 -1.55 -4.46
C LEU A 20 -3.51 -2.22 -4.79
N GLY A 21 -3.05 -3.16 -3.96
CA GLY A 21 -1.83 -3.94 -4.18
C GLY A 21 -1.90 -4.77 -5.47
N ILE A 22 -2.95 -5.59 -5.63
CA ILE A 22 -3.10 -6.42 -6.84
C ILE A 22 -3.37 -5.59 -8.10
N GLY A 23 -4.13 -4.49 -7.99
CA GLY A 23 -4.36 -3.57 -9.10
C GLY A 23 -3.06 -2.92 -9.59
N THR A 24 -2.11 -2.69 -8.68
CA THR A 24 -0.77 -2.22 -9.04
C THR A 24 -0.02 -3.26 -9.89
N HIS A 25 -0.07 -4.54 -9.52
CA HIS A 25 0.50 -5.63 -10.33
C HIS A 25 -0.18 -5.75 -11.71
N TRP A 26 -1.51 -5.65 -11.78
CA TRP A 26 -2.20 -5.65 -13.08
C TRP A 26 -1.78 -4.48 -13.98
N SER A 27 -1.47 -3.32 -13.40
CA SER A 27 -0.94 -2.20 -14.18
C SER A 27 0.47 -2.48 -14.73
N ALA A 28 1.29 -3.24 -14.01
CA ALA A 28 2.62 -3.69 -14.48
C ALA A 28 2.49 -4.72 -15.61
N ILE A 29 1.57 -5.69 -15.48
CA ILE A 29 1.24 -6.63 -16.56
C ILE A 29 0.76 -5.86 -17.78
N TYR A 30 -0.19 -4.95 -17.62
CA TYR A 30 -0.71 -4.15 -18.73
C TYR A 30 0.41 -3.40 -19.46
N LEU A 31 1.36 -2.79 -18.73
CA LEU A 31 2.52 -2.14 -19.33
C LEU A 31 3.33 -3.09 -20.22
N SER A 32 3.56 -4.34 -19.78
CA SER A 32 4.25 -5.34 -20.60
C SER A 32 3.50 -5.75 -21.87
N THR A 33 2.17 -5.61 -21.89
CA THR A 33 1.36 -5.96 -23.07
C THR A 33 1.38 -4.88 -24.14
N VAL A 34 1.50 -3.61 -23.74
CA VAL A 34 1.47 -2.45 -24.65
C VAL A 34 2.87 -1.96 -25.04
N SER A 35 3.88 -2.30 -24.22
CA SER A 35 5.26 -1.92 -24.50
C SER A 35 5.84 -2.67 -25.69
N ARG A 36 6.70 -1.98 -26.44
CA ARG A 36 7.55 -2.58 -27.49
C ARG A 36 8.98 -2.81 -27.03
N GLU A 37 9.34 -2.31 -25.83
CA GLU A 37 10.71 -2.37 -25.30
C GLU A 37 10.96 -3.59 -24.40
N ILE A 38 9.89 -4.18 -23.86
CA ILE A 38 9.96 -5.31 -22.93
C ILE A 38 9.12 -6.49 -23.42
N PRO A 39 9.52 -7.74 -23.11
CA PRO A 39 8.70 -8.90 -23.42
C PRO A 39 7.38 -8.90 -22.64
N LYS A 40 6.38 -9.55 -23.23
CA LYS A 40 5.08 -9.78 -22.59
C LYS A 40 5.25 -10.56 -21.28
N PHE A 41 4.37 -10.28 -20.32
CA PHE A 41 4.35 -10.95 -19.03
C PHE A 41 4.33 -12.48 -19.15
N ASP A 42 5.24 -13.13 -18.45
CA ASP A 42 5.28 -14.58 -18.28
C ASP A 42 4.70 -14.97 -16.92
N ASN A 43 3.57 -15.68 -16.95
CA ASN A 43 2.87 -16.13 -15.76
C ASN A 43 3.34 -17.51 -15.25
N VAL A 44 4.26 -18.19 -15.96
CA VAL A 44 4.86 -19.45 -15.48
C VAL A 44 5.80 -19.16 -14.32
N SER A 45 6.63 -18.13 -14.47
CA SER A 45 7.63 -17.73 -13.47
C SER A 45 7.64 -16.20 -13.28
N PRO A 46 6.59 -15.61 -12.67
CA PRO A 46 6.41 -14.16 -12.62
C PRO A 46 7.54 -13.43 -11.90
N ARG A 47 8.13 -14.04 -10.86
CA ARG A 47 9.29 -13.45 -10.16
C ARG A 47 10.55 -13.44 -11.02
N GLN A 48 10.75 -14.50 -11.80
CA GLN A 48 11.86 -14.59 -12.73
C GLN A 48 11.68 -13.59 -13.88
N TYR A 49 10.46 -13.45 -14.39
CA TYR A 49 10.12 -12.43 -15.37
C TYR A 49 10.55 -11.03 -14.91
N VAL A 50 10.19 -10.61 -13.69
CA VAL A 50 10.58 -9.29 -13.15
C VAL A 50 12.11 -9.15 -13.07
N ALA A 51 12.82 -10.22 -12.69
CA ALA A 51 14.29 -10.22 -12.64
C ALA A 51 14.92 -10.07 -14.03
N GLU A 52 14.35 -10.70 -15.06
CA GLU A 52 14.79 -10.54 -16.45
C GLU A 52 14.50 -9.12 -16.97
N ILE A 53 13.32 -8.57 -16.69
CA ILE A 53 13.00 -7.18 -17.04
C ILE A 53 13.96 -6.19 -16.37
N ALA A 54 14.39 -6.45 -15.12
CA ALA A 54 15.34 -5.60 -14.43
C ALA A 54 16.70 -5.49 -15.15
N LYS A 55 17.11 -6.50 -15.92
CA LYS A 55 18.34 -6.44 -16.74
C LYS A 55 18.21 -5.41 -17.88
N LEU A 56 16.99 -5.17 -18.36
CA LEU A 56 16.68 -4.19 -19.41
C LEU A 56 16.53 -2.75 -18.87
N ALA A 57 16.56 -2.55 -17.54
CA ALA A 57 16.32 -1.25 -16.91
C ALA A 57 17.31 -0.15 -17.33
N LYS A 58 18.51 -0.51 -17.82
CA LYS A 58 19.49 0.48 -18.31
C LYS A 58 19.07 1.09 -19.65
N THR A 59 18.45 0.30 -20.52
CA THR A 59 18.13 0.68 -21.91
C THR A 59 16.65 1.01 -22.11
N SER A 60 15.75 0.37 -21.36
CA SER A 60 14.30 0.54 -21.51
C SER A 60 13.70 1.39 -20.39
N LYS A 61 12.87 2.37 -20.78
CA LYS A 61 12.08 3.16 -19.85
C LYS A 61 10.94 2.33 -19.27
N ASP A 62 10.31 1.50 -20.09
CA ASP A 62 9.21 0.65 -19.68
C ASP A 62 9.65 -0.43 -18.70
N ALA A 63 10.87 -0.99 -18.88
CA ALA A 63 11.48 -1.88 -17.90
C ALA A 63 11.64 -1.21 -16.53
N ARG A 64 12.17 0.02 -16.48
CA ARG A 64 12.30 0.77 -15.22
C ARG A 64 10.94 1.03 -14.57
N GLN A 65 9.92 1.36 -15.36
CA GLN A 65 8.59 1.60 -14.85
C GLN A 65 7.93 0.31 -14.34
N LEU A 66 8.07 -0.81 -15.04
CA LEU A 66 7.57 -2.11 -14.61
C LEU A 66 8.20 -2.52 -13.27
N CYS A 67 9.54 -2.48 -13.16
CA CYS A 67 10.24 -2.82 -11.92
C CYS A 67 9.80 -1.92 -10.74
N ARG A 68 9.61 -0.61 -10.97
CA ARG A 68 9.08 0.30 -9.95
C ARG A 68 7.66 -0.07 -9.52
N THR A 69 6.81 -0.43 -10.48
CA THR A 69 5.41 -0.78 -10.22
C THR A 69 5.31 -2.08 -9.40
N GLU A 70 6.10 -3.09 -9.75
CA GLU A 70 6.22 -4.34 -9.00
C GLU A 70 6.77 -4.12 -7.59
N ALA A 71 7.80 -3.28 -7.44
CA ALA A 71 8.33 -2.92 -6.13
C ALA A 71 7.29 -2.22 -5.25
N ALA A 72 6.43 -1.37 -5.84
CA ALA A 72 5.35 -0.70 -5.12
C ALA A 72 4.29 -1.71 -4.64
N GLN A 73 3.93 -2.70 -5.47
CA GLN A 73 3.04 -3.78 -5.07
C GLN A 73 3.64 -4.62 -3.92
N GLN A 74 4.92 -4.99 -4.02
CA GLN A 74 5.58 -5.78 -2.97
C GLN A 74 5.55 -5.03 -1.63
N ASN A 75 5.87 -3.73 -1.65
CA ASN A 75 5.82 -2.90 -0.46
C ASN A 75 4.42 -2.84 0.18
N ILE A 76 3.35 -2.80 -0.61
CA ILE A 76 1.97 -2.85 -0.09
C ILE A 76 1.74 -4.18 0.64
N PHE A 77 2.05 -5.32 0.01
CA PHE A 77 1.78 -6.62 0.63
C PHE A 77 2.69 -6.95 1.81
N GLU A 78 3.91 -6.41 1.86
CA GLU A 78 4.77 -6.53 3.05
C GLU A 78 4.19 -5.78 4.25
N ASN A 79 3.49 -4.66 4.01
CA ASN A 79 2.96 -3.80 5.07
C ASN A 79 1.50 -4.07 5.44
N ILE A 80 0.75 -4.80 4.59
CA ILE A 80 -0.67 -5.06 4.82
C ILE A 80 -0.92 -5.85 6.10
N GLY A 81 0.01 -6.76 6.47
CA GLY A 81 -0.10 -7.54 7.71
C GLY A 81 -0.06 -6.67 8.96
N LEU A 82 0.91 -5.75 9.04
CA LEU A 82 1.02 -4.78 10.13
C LEU A 82 -0.25 -3.91 10.23
N TYR A 83 -0.73 -3.44 9.08
CA TYR A 83 -1.92 -2.61 9.00
C TYR A 83 -3.20 -3.35 9.42
N ALA A 84 -3.43 -4.56 8.89
CA ALA A 84 -4.58 -5.37 9.21
C ALA A 84 -4.62 -5.70 10.71
N ALA A 85 -3.47 -6.04 11.29
CA ALA A 85 -3.35 -6.27 12.72
C ALA A 85 -3.67 -5.00 13.54
N ALA A 86 -3.24 -3.81 13.09
CA ALA A 86 -3.57 -2.55 13.74
C ALA A 86 -5.07 -2.24 13.69
N ILE A 87 -5.72 -2.45 12.54
CA ILE A 87 -7.18 -2.27 12.40
C ILE A 87 -7.93 -3.22 13.31
N VAL A 88 -7.57 -4.51 13.34
CA VAL A 88 -8.20 -5.49 14.24
C VAL A 88 -7.99 -5.10 15.69
N ALA A 89 -6.76 -4.77 16.10
CA ALA A 89 -6.46 -4.36 17.47
C ALA A 89 -7.26 -3.13 17.91
N GLY A 90 -7.34 -2.10 17.06
CA GLY A 90 -8.12 -0.90 17.36
C GLY A 90 -9.62 -1.16 17.50
N ASN A 91 -10.17 -2.06 16.68
CA ASN A 91 -11.57 -2.48 16.78
C ASN A 91 -11.85 -3.30 18.05
N VAL A 92 -10.98 -4.27 18.38
CA VAL A 92 -11.12 -5.08 19.60
C VAL A 92 -10.99 -4.21 20.86
N ALA A 93 -10.09 -3.22 20.84
CA ALA A 93 -9.95 -2.23 21.89
C ALA A 93 -11.09 -1.19 21.95
N ARG A 94 -12.11 -1.32 21.08
CA ARG A 94 -13.28 -0.42 21.00
C ARG A 94 -12.90 1.05 20.84
N LEU A 95 -11.84 1.34 20.06
CA LEU A 95 -11.52 2.70 19.68
C LEU A 95 -12.69 3.29 18.86
N GLY A 96 -12.95 4.59 19.03
CA GLY A 96 -14.13 5.22 18.44
C GLY A 96 -14.22 5.05 16.92
N THR A 97 -15.42 4.78 16.42
CA THR A 97 -15.71 4.53 15.00
C THR A 97 -15.15 5.60 14.06
N SER A 98 -15.36 6.88 14.40
CA SER A 98 -14.83 8.04 13.67
C SER A 98 -13.31 7.98 13.54
N HIS A 99 -12.63 7.57 14.62
CA HIS A 99 -11.18 7.47 14.64
C HIS A 99 -10.71 6.33 13.75
N MET A 100 -11.30 5.14 13.90
CA MET A 100 -10.95 3.96 13.10
C MET A 100 -11.15 4.21 11.60
N ASN A 101 -12.24 4.88 11.22
CA ASN A 101 -12.50 5.24 9.82
C ASN A 101 -11.49 6.26 9.28
N LYS A 102 -11.07 7.24 10.08
CA LYS A 102 -10.02 8.22 9.69
C LYS A 102 -8.67 7.56 9.50
N ILE A 103 -8.28 6.63 10.39
CA ILE A 103 -7.06 5.85 10.24
C ILE A 103 -7.11 5.03 8.95
N ALA A 104 -8.23 4.34 8.72
CA ALA A 104 -8.41 3.49 7.56
C ALA A 104 -8.34 4.27 6.24
N LEU A 105 -9.05 5.40 6.17
CA LEU A 105 -9.02 6.29 5.03
C LEU A 105 -7.63 6.90 4.82
N GLY A 106 -7.00 7.38 5.90
CA GLY A 106 -5.65 7.96 5.86
C GLY A 106 -4.63 6.96 5.33
N TYR A 107 -4.66 5.72 5.80
CA TYR A 107 -3.78 4.65 5.32
C TYR A 107 -3.99 4.38 3.83
N LEU A 108 -5.25 4.19 3.40
CA LEU A 108 -5.58 3.90 2.01
C LEU A 108 -5.14 5.03 1.07
N VAL A 109 -5.41 6.29 1.45
CA VAL A 109 -4.98 7.47 0.68
C VAL A 109 -3.46 7.57 0.62
N SER A 110 -2.76 7.37 1.75
CA SER A 110 -1.29 7.37 1.78
C SER A 110 -0.71 6.30 0.85
N ARG A 111 -1.29 5.09 0.82
CA ARG A 111 -0.86 4.01 -0.06
C ARG A 111 -1.18 4.28 -1.52
N PHE A 112 -2.35 4.84 -1.82
CA PHE A 112 -2.69 5.25 -3.18
C PHE A 112 -1.71 6.30 -3.71
N LEU A 113 -1.42 7.34 -2.92
CA LEU A 113 -0.43 8.36 -3.28
C LEU A 113 0.97 7.77 -3.46
N TYR A 114 1.38 6.85 -2.59
CA TYR A 114 2.65 6.14 -2.72
C TYR A 114 2.77 5.40 -4.06
N VAL A 115 1.73 4.65 -4.46
CA VAL A 115 1.69 3.94 -5.76
C VAL A 115 1.78 4.92 -6.93
N VAL A 116 0.97 5.98 -6.92
CA VAL A 116 0.98 6.99 -7.98
C VAL A 116 2.36 7.64 -8.12
N LEU A 117 3.00 7.99 -7.01
CA LEU A 117 4.36 8.54 -6.99
C LEU A 117 5.42 7.54 -7.47
N TYR A 118 5.21 6.24 -7.23
CA TYR A 118 6.11 5.18 -7.70
C TYR A 118 6.04 5.01 -9.22
N ILE A 119 4.83 5.02 -9.78
CA ILE A 119 4.58 4.82 -11.21
C ILE A 119 5.01 6.06 -12.00
N ARG A 120 4.59 7.25 -11.56
CA ARG A 120 4.70 8.48 -12.37
C ARG A 120 6.04 9.19 -12.27
N THR A 121 6.84 8.90 -11.25
CA THR A 121 8.10 9.63 -11.07
C THR A 121 9.32 8.72 -11.26
N ASP A 122 10.34 9.24 -11.91
CA ASP A 122 11.65 8.60 -12.08
C ASP A 122 12.80 9.48 -11.55
N THR A 123 12.48 10.66 -11.01
CA THR A 123 13.47 11.62 -10.52
C THR A 123 13.73 11.48 -9.02
N ILE A 124 14.99 11.68 -8.63
CA ILE A 124 15.46 11.68 -7.23
C ILE A 124 14.69 12.69 -6.37
N LYS A 125 14.24 13.80 -6.97
CA LYS A 125 13.53 14.89 -6.26
C LYS A 125 12.17 14.49 -5.70
N ALA A 126 11.50 13.47 -6.26
CA ALA A 126 10.22 13.00 -5.74
C ALA A 126 10.36 11.79 -4.80
N THR A 127 11.55 11.23 -4.64
CA THR A 127 11.82 10.13 -3.70
C THR A 127 11.42 10.47 -2.26
N PRO A 128 11.66 11.70 -1.73
CA PRO A 128 11.21 12.06 -0.39
C PRO A 128 9.69 11.98 -0.20
N LEU A 129 8.91 12.33 -1.23
CA LEU A 129 7.43 12.26 -1.16
C LEU A 129 6.94 10.82 -0.99
N ARG A 130 7.63 9.84 -1.59
CA ARG A 130 7.33 8.42 -1.39
C ARG A 130 7.59 8.01 0.06
N SER A 131 8.73 8.43 0.62
CA SER A 131 9.08 8.13 2.01
C SER A 131 8.09 8.75 2.98
N VAL A 132 7.64 9.98 2.73
CA VAL A 132 6.61 10.63 3.56
C VAL A 132 5.30 9.85 3.51
N ALA A 133 4.78 9.53 2.32
CA ALA A 133 3.55 8.76 2.17
C ALA A 133 3.64 7.37 2.85
N TYR A 134 4.78 6.70 2.70
CA TYR A 134 5.06 5.43 3.36
C TYR A 134 5.07 5.58 4.89
N LEU A 135 5.85 6.53 5.43
CA LEU A 135 5.97 6.75 6.86
C LEU A 135 4.64 7.15 7.49
N THR A 136 3.82 7.97 6.81
CA THR A 136 2.47 8.28 7.27
C THR A 136 1.66 7.01 7.50
N SER A 137 1.66 6.07 6.54
CA SER A 137 0.90 4.82 6.67
C SER A 137 1.40 3.93 7.83
N VAL A 138 2.71 3.92 8.08
CA VAL A 138 3.33 3.16 9.19
C VAL A 138 2.98 3.82 10.53
N ILE A 139 3.11 5.14 10.64
CA ILE A 139 2.78 5.91 11.84
C ILE A 139 1.31 5.73 12.22
N LEU A 140 0.40 5.75 11.24
CA LEU A 140 -1.03 5.49 11.48
C LEU A 140 -1.27 4.09 12.06
N SER A 141 -0.56 3.08 11.55
CA SER A 141 -0.67 1.69 12.02
C SER A 141 -0.12 1.54 13.45
N LEU A 142 1.10 2.02 13.70
CA LEU A 142 1.75 1.96 15.02
C LEU A 142 0.99 2.80 16.07
N GLY A 143 0.53 3.99 15.69
CA GLY A 143 -0.27 4.85 16.56
C GLY A 143 -1.59 4.20 16.98
N THR A 144 -2.19 3.38 16.10
CA THR A 144 -3.39 2.61 16.43
C THR A 144 -3.10 1.52 17.45
N PHE A 145 -1.97 0.80 17.34
CA PHE A 145 -1.55 -0.16 18.36
C PHE A 145 -1.32 0.50 19.72
N ILE A 146 -0.64 1.65 19.77
CA ILE A 146 -0.41 2.39 21.00
C ILE A 146 -1.75 2.76 21.64
N ARG A 147 -2.68 3.32 20.86
CA ARG A 147 -4.01 3.69 21.35
C ARG A 147 -4.82 2.48 21.83
N ALA A 148 -4.75 1.36 21.13
CA ALA A 148 -5.40 0.12 21.53
C ALA A 148 -4.82 -0.40 22.87
N GLY A 149 -3.50 -0.42 23.03
CA GLY A 149 -2.83 -0.81 24.28
C GLY A 149 -3.22 0.09 25.46
N LEU A 150 -3.26 1.41 25.25
CA LEU A 150 -3.71 2.36 26.27
C LEU A 150 -5.19 2.16 26.65
N ALA A 151 -6.05 1.82 25.68
CA ALA A 151 -7.45 1.52 25.95
C ALA A 151 -7.61 0.24 26.78
N PHE A 152 -6.84 -0.82 26.50
CA PHE A 152 -6.84 -2.03 27.32
C PHE A 152 -6.33 -1.78 28.74
N ASN A 153 -5.26 -1.01 28.91
CA ASN A 153 -4.74 -0.69 30.24
C ASN A 153 -5.78 0.03 31.11
N ARG A 154 -6.57 0.94 30.53
CA ARG A 154 -7.67 1.63 31.23
C ARG A 154 -8.89 0.75 31.53
N ALA A 155 -8.98 -0.43 30.93
CA ALA A 155 -10.07 -1.37 31.18
C ALA A 155 -9.71 -2.40 32.26
N LEU A 156 -8.41 -2.56 32.56
CA LEU A 156 -7.88 -3.48 33.56
C LEU A 156 -7.74 -2.84 34.95
N TYR A 157 -7.76 -1.51 35.04
CA TYR A 157 -7.68 -0.71 36.26
C TYR A 157 -8.76 0.37 36.23
#